data_AF-A0A7C4JIY8-F1
#
_entry.id   AF-A0A7C4JIY8-F1
#
_cell.length_a   1.000
_cell.length_b   1.000
_cell.length_c   1.000
_cell.angle_alpha   90.00
_cell.angle_beta   90.00
_cell.angle_gamma   90.00
#
_symmetry.space_group_name_H-M   'P 1'
#
loop_
_entity.id
_entity.type
_entity.pdbx_description
1 polymer ?
#
loop_
_entity_poly.entity_id
_entity_poly.type
_entity_poly.pdbx_seq_one_letter_code
_entity_poly.pdbx_strand_id
1 'polypeptide(L)'
;MIDELNVALLLSVAYAVPYVDTKGVTTLSNEEVFKLVDMYNDEVESYIKLKGVRTVSSKSIKEDAHVLCDGTLIHVGVFEGGYIPSESLLGYRKMCSDTIMLHTHPVPLPIPTLEDLLSMYQIGYRIECILSKIDEAIAKMVCVEPLRELKDVVPVMESFVEKVYSLVDKYIVVEDEFGVQFLPYPSNKNLGKIESEFVSVMKKHCRVSVISFDMNKKEYEINTIF
;
A
#
# COMPACT_ATOMS: atom_id res chain seq x y z
N MET A 1 -18.32 -8.23 -0.09
CA MET A 1 -17.55 -8.88 -1.18
C MET A 1 -17.63 -8.00 -2.41
N ILE A 2 -16.50 -7.79 -3.09
CA ILE A 2 -16.44 -7.09 -4.39
C ILE A 2 -16.83 -8.09 -5.47
N ASP A 3 -17.79 -7.74 -6.33
CA ASP A 3 -18.15 -8.54 -7.50
C ASP A 3 -17.12 -8.39 -8.64
N GLU A 4 -17.15 -9.31 -9.60
CA GLU A 4 -16.18 -9.36 -10.70
C GLU A 4 -16.17 -8.09 -11.57
N LEU A 5 -17.33 -7.46 -11.77
CA LEU A 5 -17.41 -6.23 -12.56
C LEU A 5 -16.66 -5.08 -11.87
N ASN A 6 -16.86 -4.95 -10.56
CA ASN A 6 -16.16 -3.99 -9.74
C ASN A 6 -14.64 -4.27 -9.71
N VAL A 7 -14.21 -5.53 -9.63
CA VAL A 7 -12.78 -5.89 -9.73
C VAL A 7 -12.19 -5.39 -11.06
N ALA A 8 -12.84 -5.66 -12.18
CA ALA A 8 -12.34 -5.25 -13.49
C ALA A 8 -12.22 -3.73 -13.63
N LEU A 9 -13.20 -2.98 -13.08
CA LEU A 9 -13.15 -1.52 -13.05
C LEU A 9 -11.97 -1.01 -12.21
N LEU A 10 -11.76 -1.53 -11.01
CA LEU A 10 -10.66 -1.14 -10.13
C LEU A 10 -9.29 -1.44 -10.76
N LEU A 11 -9.15 -2.62 -11.37
CA LEU A 11 -7.91 -3.03 -12.04
C LEU A 11 -7.60 -2.23 -13.31
N SER A 12 -8.57 -1.50 -13.88
CA SER A 12 -8.31 -0.64 -15.05
C SER A 12 -7.28 0.46 -14.76
N VAL A 13 -7.08 0.81 -13.48
CA VAL A 13 -6.08 1.78 -13.00
C VAL A 13 -4.65 1.23 -13.03
N ALA A 14 -4.46 -0.10 -13.10
CA ALA A 14 -3.16 -0.76 -12.96
C ALA A 14 -2.05 -0.21 -13.90
N TYR A 15 -2.43 0.25 -15.09
CA TYR A 15 -1.49 0.80 -16.08
C TYR A 15 -0.95 2.18 -15.72
N ALA A 16 -1.66 2.94 -14.88
CA ALA A 16 -1.30 4.29 -14.47
C ALA A 16 -0.71 4.34 -13.05
N VAL A 17 -0.65 3.20 -12.35
CA VAL A 17 -0.11 3.08 -11.00
C VAL A 17 1.29 3.71 -10.94
N PRO A 18 1.48 4.78 -10.14
CA PRO A 18 2.81 5.31 -9.89
C PRO A 18 3.72 4.22 -9.34
N TYR A 19 4.96 4.17 -9.81
CA TYR A 19 5.92 3.16 -9.41
C TYR A 19 7.26 3.84 -9.14
N VAL A 20 7.86 3.55 -7.99
CA VAL A 20 9.23 3.98 -7.71
C VAL A 20 10.17 3.17 -8.60
N ASP A 21 10.69 3.78 -9.66
CA ASP A 21 11.73 3.15 -10.47
C ASP A 21 12.99 2.98 -9.61
N THR A 22 13.28 1.73 -9.25
CA THR A 22 14.46 1.39 -8.46
C THR A 22 15.73 1.25 -9.31
N LYS A 23 15.67 1.51 -10.62
CA LYS A 23 16.88 1.52 -11.46
C LYS A 23 17.88 2.54 -10.94
N GLY A 24 18.92 2.01 -10.30
CA GLY A 24 19.97 2.82 -9.71
C GLY A 24 19.62 3.44 -8.37
N VAL A 25 18.55 3.01 -7.69
CA VAL A 25 18.28 3.32 -6.26
C VAL A 25 19.03 2.30 -5.40
N THR A 26 19.69 2.77 -4.34
CA THR A 26 20.37 1.88 -3.40
C THR A 26 19.36 1.33 -2.40
N THR A 27 19.25 0.01 -2.29
CA THR A 27 18.46 -0.63 -1.23
C THR A 27 19.33 -0.97 -0.03
N LEU A 28 18.84 -0.71 1.18
CA LEU A 28 19.48 -1.11 2.44
C LEU A 28 18.89 -2.41 2.96
N SER A 29 19.72 -3.24 3.60
CA SER A 29 19.23 -4.44 4.30
C SER A 29 18.48 -4.07 5.58
N ASN A 30 17.65 -5.01 6.05
CA ASN A 30 16.97 -4.89 7.33
C ASN A 30 17.93 -4.60 8.52
N GLU A 31 19.10 -5.27 8.56
CA GLU A 31 20.11 -5.06 9.60
C GLU A 31 20.69 -3.63 9.56
N GLU A 32 20.90 -3.08 8.37
CA GLU A 32 21.38 -1.71 8.21
C GLU A 32 20.33 -0.71 8.67
N VAL A 33 19.07 -0.88 8.25
CA VAL A 33 17.97 0.02 8.65
C VAL A 33 17.79 0.00 10.16
N PHE A 34 17.80 -1.16 10.81
CA PHE A 34 17.65 -1.22 12.27
C PHE A 34 18.79 -0.52 13.03
N LYS A 35 20.00 -0.47 12.48
CA LYS A 35 21.08 0.34 13.07
C LYS A 35 20.84 1.83 12.90
N LEU A 36 20.24 2.24 11.79
CA LEU A 36 20.04 3.64 11.45
C LEU A 36 18.84 4.28 12.16
N VAL A 37 17.77 3.51 12.42
CA VAL A 37 16.57 4.05 13.11
C VAL A 37 16.83 4.42 14.57
N ASP A 38 17.91 3.91 15.17
CA ASP A 38 18.33 4.24 16.54
C ASP A 38 19.31 5.43 16.60
N MET A 39 19.64 6.03 15.46
CA MET A 39 20.59 7.15 15.35
C MET A 39 19.86 8.50 15.21
N TYR A 40 20.57 9.59 15.46
CA TYR A 40 20.04 10.92 15.17
C TYR A 40 20.02 11.18 13.65
N ASN A 41 19.06 11.99 13.18
CA ASN A 41 18.88 12.26 11.75
C ASN A 41 20.15 12.76 11.04
N ASP A 42 20.93 13.63 11.69
CA ASP A 42 22.18 14.16 11.14
C ASP A 42 23.28 13.09 10.99
N GLU A 43 23.30 12.10 11.90
CA GLU A 43 24.18 10.94 11.80
C GLU A 43 23.75 10.00 10.65
N VAL A 44 22.44 9.80 10.49
CA VAL A 44 21.87 9.03 9.38
C VAL A 44 22.20 9.68 8.04
N GLU A 45 21.93 10.98 7.88
CA GLU A 45 22.26 11.74 6.67
C GLU A 45 23.76 11.66 6.33
N SER A 46 24.62 11.79 7.35
CA SER A 46 26.07 11.64 7.20
C SER A 46 26.44 10.24 6.71
N TYR A 47 25.84 9.19 7.28
CA TYR A 47 26.04 7.81 6.85
C TYR A 47 25.63 7.59 5.39
N ILE A 48 24.42 8.04 5.01
CA ILE A 48 23.86 7.91 3.65
C ILE A 48 24.81 8.55 2.63
N LYS A 49 25.28 9.78 2.92
CA LYS A 49 26.22 10.50 2.06
C LYS A 49 27.58 9.82 1.95
N LEU A 50 28.14 9.35 3.08
CA LEU A 50 29.44 8.66 3.10
C LEU A 50 29.42 7.33 2.35
N LYS A 51 28.29 6.61 2.41
CA LYS A 51 28.10 5.33 1.71
C LYS A 51 27.69 5.47 0.25
N GLY A 52 27.42 6.70 -0.22
CA GLY A 52 26.92 6.94 -1.58
C GLY A 52 25.58 6.27 -1.83
N VAL A 53 24.74 6.16 -0.78
CA VAL A 53 23.40 5.61 -0.89
C VAL A 53 22.55 6.61 -1.69
N ARG A 54 21.96 6.15 -2.79
CA ARG A 54 21.10 6.98 -3.62
C ARG A 54 19.69 6.99 -3.05
N THR A 55 19.25 8.17 -2.65
CA THR A 55 17.93 8.42 -2.06
C THR A 55 16.88 8.69 -3.13
N VAL A 56 15.63 8.48 -2.75
CA VAL A 56 14.43 8.79 -3.53
C VAL A 56 13.79 10.02 -2.91
N SER A 57 13.42 11.03 -3.71
CA SER A 57 12.71 12.19 -3.15
C SER A 57 11.28 11.80 -2.74
N SER A 58 10.82 12.25 -1.58
CA SER A 58 9.42 12.06 -1.15
C SER A 58 8.39 12.54 -2.18
N LYS A 59 8.71 13.57 -2.97
CA LYS A 59 7.87 14.07 -4.08
C LYS A 59 7.65 13.05 -5.21
N SER A 60 8.49 12.04 -5.30
CA SER A 60 8.33 10.94 -6.26
C SER A 60 7.52 9.76 -5.70
N ILE A 61 7.27 9.75 -4.39
CA ILE A 61 6.33 8.82 -3.76
C ILE A 61 4.94 9.38 -4.00
N LYS A 62 4.24 8.81 -4.99
CA LYS A 62 2.92 9.27 -5.41
C LYS A 62 1.89 8.18 -5.23
N GLU A 63 0.75 8.55 -4.69
CA GLU A 63 -0.41 7.68 -4.57
C GLU A 63 -1.55 8.25 -5.37
N ASP A 64 -2.09 7.44 -6.26
CA ASP A 64 -3.29 7.74 -7.00
C ASP A 64 -4.50 7.18 -6.24
N ALA A 65 -5.56 7.98 -6.10
CA ALA A 65 -6.73 7.66 -5.30
C ALA A 65 -8.00 7.70 -6.15
N HIS A 66 -8.84 6.70 -5.98
CA HIS A 66 -10.08 6.49 -6.70
C HIS A 66 -11.19 6.02 -5.76
N VAL A 67 -12.41 6.40 -6.10
CA VAL A 67 -13.61 5.91 -5.43
C VAL A 67 -14.51 5.24 -6.47
N LEU A 68 -14.88 3.99 -6.22
CA LEU A 68 -15.91 3.32 -6.99
C LEU A 68 -17.27 3.56 -6.32
N CYS A 69 -18.10 4.34 -7.02
CA CYS A 69 -19.38 4.86 -6.58
C CYS A 69 -20.50 4.33 -7.47
N ASP A 70 -21.35 3.43 -6.97
CA ASP A 70 -22.49 2.86 -7.69
C ASP A 70 -22.13 2.38 -9.13
N GLY A 71 -20.96 1.73 -9.28
CA GLY A 71 -20.44 1.21 -10.55
C GLY A 71 -19.65 2.21 -11.41
N THR A 72 -19.47 3.45 -10.94
CA THR A 72 -18.66 4.48 -11.60
C THR A 72 -17.35 4.68 -10.86
N LEU A 73 -16.22 4.48 -11.53
CA LEU A 73 -14.90 4.76 -10.96
C LEU A 73 -14.57 6.25 -11.12
N ILE A 74 -14.35 6.93 -10.01
CA ILE A 74 -14.07 8.36 -9.95
C ILE A 74 -12.63 8.54 -9.49
N HIS A 75 -11.81 9.19 -10.30
CA HIS A 75 -10.47 9.63 -9.90
C HIS A 75 -10.59 10.82 -8.95
N VAL A 76 -10.05 10.66 -7.74
CA VAL A 76 -10.04 11.69 -6.68
C VAL A 76 -8.86 12.62 -6.91
N GLY A 77 -7.67 12.06 -7.14
CA GLY A 77 -6.45 12.83 -7.35
C GLY A 77 -5.19 12.01 -7.08
N VAL A 78 -4.06 12.67 -7.34
CA VAL A 78 -2.72 12.14 -7.07
C VAL A 78 -2.13 12.92 -5.90
N PHE A 79 -1.65 12.18 -4.89
CA PHE A 79 -1.11 12.71 -3.65
C PHE A 79 0.38 12.39 -3.54
N GLU A 80 1.19 13.36 -3.14
CA GLU A 80 2.64 13.21 -2.98
C GLU A 80 2.99 12.91 -1.51
N GLY A 81 4.08 12.18 -1.28
CA GLY A 81 4.58 11.86 0.05
C GLY A 81 3.96 10.62 0.70
N GLY A 82 3.19 9.82 -0.03
CA GLY A 82 2.62 8.57 0.50
C GLY A 82 1.48 8.80 1.50
N TYR A 83 0.70 9.86 1.32
CA TYR A 83 -0.40 10.21 2.22
C TYR A 83 -1.58 10.79 1.47
N ILE A 84 -2.77 10.26 1.71
CA ILE A 84 -4.04 10.75 1.17
C ILE A 84 -4.80 11.46 2.30
N PRO A 85 -4.97 12.80 2.25
CA PRO A 85 -5.73 13.52 3.25
C PRO A 85 -7.19 13.05 3.26
N SER A 86 -7.70 12.62 4.42
CA SER A 86 -9.06 12.08 4.56
C SER A 86 -10.14 13.08 4.10
N GLU A 87 -9.86 14.38 4.20
CA GLU A 87 -10.72 15.47 3.72
C GLU A 87 -11.02 15.38 2.23
N SER A 88 -10.06 14.91 1.43
CA SER A 88 -10.21 14.70 -0.01
C SER A 88 -11.24 13.61 -0.32
N LEU A 89 -11.49 12.72 0.63
CA LEU A 89 -12.38 11.56 0.48
C LEU A 89 -13.79 11.81 1.05
N LEU A 90 -13.94 12.74 2.00
CA LEU A 90 -15.20 13.01 2.71
C LEU A 90 -16.38 13.37 1.80
N GLY A 91 -16.12 14.07 0.68
CA GLY A 91 -17.15 14.49 -0.26
C GLY A 91 -17.87 13.31 -0.90
N TYR A 92 -17.14 12.24 -1.20
CA TYR A 92 -17.65 11.11 -1.98
C TYR A 92 -18.61 10.23 -1.18
N ARG A 93 -18.42 10.08 0.14
CA ARG A 93 -19.38 9.34 0.99
C ARG A 93 -20.79 9.92 0.93
N LYS A 94 -20.93 11.25 0.82
CA LYS A 94 -22.26 11.87 0.76
C LYS A 94 -22.94 11.68 -0.58
N MET A 95 -22.19 11.36 -1.62
CA MET A 95 -22.67 11.22 -2.99
C MET A 95 -23.04 9.77 -3.33
N CYS A 96 -22.51 8.79 -2.60
CA CYS A 96 -22.57 7.38 -2.94
C CYS A 96 -23.24 6.56 -1.84
N SER A 97 -24.06 5.59 -2.24
CA SER A 97 -24.72 4.69 -1.28
C SER A 97 -23.82 3.53 -0.84
N ASP A 98 -22.99 3.04 -1.77
CA ASP A 98 -21.87 2.13 -1.52
C ASP A 98 -20.58 2.76 -2.04
N THR A 99 -19.49 2.58 -1.31
CA THR A 99 -18.20 3.21 -1.62
C THR A 99 -17.12 2.17 -1.39
N ILE A 100 -16.38 1.87 -2.47
CA ILE A 100 -15.13 1.13 -2.41
C ILE A 100 -14.02 2.14 -2.68
N MET A 101 -13.09 2.26 -1.74
CA MET A 101 -11.89 3.06 -1.89
C MET A 101 -10.82 2.23 -2.60
N LEU A 102 -10.12 2.86 -3.52
CA LEU A 102 -8.93 2.32 -4.15
C LEU A 102 -7.83 3.36 -4.13
N HIS A 103 -6.69 3.05 -3.57
CA HIS A 103 -5.48 3.82 -3.84
C HIS A 103 -4.30 2.95 -4.17
N THR A 104 -3.23 3.60 -4.63
CA THR A 104 -2.03 2.91 -5.07
C THR A 104 -0.89 3.10 -4.11
N HIS A 105 -0.14 2.03 -3.79
CA HIS A 105 1.19 2.20 -3.20
C HIS A 105 2.25 2.16 -4.29
N PRO A 106 3.20 3.13 -4.31
CA PRO A 106 4.25 3.21 -5.33
C PRO A 106 5.42 2.25 -5.07
N VAL A 107 5.46 1.64 -3.88
CA VAL A 107 6.31 0.49 -3.54
C VAL A 107 5.52 -0.81 -3.75
N PRO A 108 6.18 -1.96 -4.03
CA PRO A 108 5.51 -3.23 -4.35
C PRO A 108 4.95 -3.92 -3.10
N LEU A 109 4.11 -3.21 -2.34
CA LEU A 109 3.46 -3.67 -1.12
C LEU A 109 1.97 -3.27 -1.14
N PRO A 110 1.10 -4.08 -1.77
CA PRO A 110 -0.32 -3.81 -1.90
C PRO A 110 -1.07 -4.18 -0.61
N ILE A 111 -0.60 -3.76 0.57
CA ILE A 111 -1.25 -4.08 1.84
C ILE A 111 -1.70 -2.78 2.49
N PRO A 112 -2.98 -2.63 2.87
CA PRO A 112 -3.43 -1.42 3.55
C PRO A 112 -2.60 -1.17 4.81
N THR A 113 -2.25 0.08 5.05
CA THR A 113 -1.64 0.54 6.29
C THR A 113 -2.68 0.63 7.41
N LEU A 114 -2.22 0.90 8.64
CA LEU A 114 -3.13 1.13 9.75
C LEU A 114 -3.96 2.41 9.53
N GLU A 115 -3.32 3.43 8.95
CA GLU A 115 -3.89 4.72 8.58
C GLU A 115 -5.01 4.57 7.55
N ASP A 116 -4.86 3.65 6.59
CA ASP A 116 -5.91 3.34 5.61
C ASP A 116 -7.15 2.77 6.29
N LEU A 117 -6.97 1.82 7.22
CA LEU A 117 -8.08 1.23 7.98
C LEU A 117 -8.76 2.25 8.91
N LEU A 118 -7.99 3.15 9.51
CA LEU A 118 -8.52 4.26 10.32
C LEU A 118 -9.31 5.25 9.46
N SER A 119 -8.78 5.61 8.30
CA SER A 119 -9.44 6.48 7.32
C SER A 119 -10.76 5.87 6.84
N MET A 120 -10.77 4.58 6.52
CA MET A 120 -11.97 3.82 6.19
C MET A 120 -13.06 3.94 7.25
N TYR A 121 -12.69 3.84 8.53
CA TYR A 121 -13.65 3.97 9.61
C TYR A 121 -14.15 5.40 9.81
N GLN A 122 -13.25 6.38 9.80
CA GLN A 122 -13.58 7.79 9.99
C GLN A 122 -14.45 8.32 8.86
N ILE A 123 -14.03 8.04 7.62
CA ILE A 123 -14.77 8.45 6.43
C ILE A 123 -15.99 7.58 6.28
N GLY A 124 -15.95 6.28 6.62
CA GLY A 124 -17.09 5.35 6.64
C GLY A 124 -17.43 4.73 5.30
N TYR A 125 -16.43 4.42 4.47
CA TYR A 125 -16.60 3.56 3.29
C TYR A 125 -16.45 2.08 3.65
N ARG A 126 -16.92 1.19 2.77
CA ARG A 126 -17.12 -0.23 3.11
C ARG A 126 -15.86 -1.08 2.91
N ILE A 127 -15.10 -0.79 1.86
CA ILE A 127 -13.95 -1.59 1.44
C ILE A 127 -12.80 -0.66 1.10
N GLU A 128 -11.63 -0.99 1.64
CA GLU A 128 -10.34 -0.41 1.30
C GLU A 128 -9.62 -1.32 0.31
N CYS A 129 -9.06 -0.79 -0.77
CA CYS A 129 -8.30 -1.55 -1.76
C CYS A 129 -6.98 -0.86 -2.07
N ILE A 130 -5.87 -1.59 -1.93
CA ILE A 130 -4.56 -1.11 -2.33
C ILE A 130 -4.14 -1.81 -3.61
N LEU A 131 -3.76 -1.04 -4.63
CA LEU A 131 -3.18 -1.56 -5.87
C LEU A 131 -1.71 -1.16 -5.98
N SER A 132 -0.83 -2.14 -6.13
CA SER A 132 0.60 -1.89 -6.35
C SER A 132 1.09 -2.59 -7.60
N LYS A 133 1.96 -1.91 -8.33
CA LYS A 133 2.73 -2.52 -9.39
C LYS A 133 3.89 -3.30 -8.80
N ILE A 134 3.96 -4.60 -9.07
CA ILE A 134 5.00 -5.48 -8.55
C ILE A 134 6.20 -5.48 -9.51
N ASP A 135 5.92 -5.58 -10.79
CA ASP A 135 6.89 -5.44 -11.88
C ASP A 135 6.22 -4.86 -13.14
N GLU A 136 6.95 -4.83 -14.27
CA GLU A 136 6.43 -4.27 -15.52
C GLU A 136 5.19 -5.00 -16.06
N ALA A 137 4.97 -6.26 -15.69
CA ALA A 137 3.89 -7.12 -16.19
C ALA A 137 2.78 -7.38 -15.15
N ILE A 138 3.12 -7.36 -13.87
CA ILE A 138 2.20 -7.77 -12.80
C ILE A 138 1.87 -6.60 -11.88
N ALA A 139 0.57 -6.39 -11.66
CA ALA A 139 0.04 -5.59 -10.57
C ALA A 139 -0.73 -6.49 -9.60
N LYS A 140 -0.79 -6.10 -8.34
CA LYS A 140 -1.54 -6.80 -7.30
C LYS A 140 -2.43 -5.84 -6.54
N MET A 141 -3.64 -6.29 -6.25
CA MET A 141 -4.61 -5.57 -5.46
C MET A 141 -5.01 -6.37 -4.23
N VAL A 142 -4.99 -5.75 -3.06
CA VAL A 142 -5.56 -6.33 -1.84
C VAL A 142 -6.68 -5.45 -1.36
N CYS A 143 -7.85 -6.05 -1.18
CA CYS A 143 -9.03 -5.39 -0.66
C CYS A 143 -9.42 -5.94 0.70
N VAL A 144 -9.86 -5.07 1.60
CA VAL A 144 -10.24 -5.39 2.98
C VAL A 144 -11.62 -4.83 3.30
N GLU A 145 -12.53 -5.69 3.71
CA GLU A 145 -13.87 -5.35 4.19
C GLU A 145 -13.99 -5.79 5.66
N PRO A 146 -14.02 -4.87 6.65
CA PRO A 146 -14.18 -5.24 8.05
C PRO A 146 -15.48 -6.01 8.32
N LEU A 147 -15.36 -7.13 9.04
CA LEU A 147 -16.50 -7.89 9.56
C LEU A 147 -16.79 -7.56 11.03
N ARG A 148 -15.84 -6.88 11.69
CA ARG A 148 -15.90 -6.49 13.10
C ARG A 148 -15.66 -4.99 13.24
N GLU A 149 -15.92 -4.47 14.44
CA GLU A 149 -15.60 -3.09 14.78
C GLU A 149 -14.09 -2.86 14.70
N LEU A 150 -13.70 -1.63 14.34
CA LEU A 150 -12.30 -1.29 14.11
C LEU A 150 -11.41 -1.53 15.35
N LYS A 151 -11.95 -1.38 16.56
CA LYS A 151 -11.24 -1.67 17.82
C LYS A 151 -10.73 -3.12 17.91
N ASP A 152 -11.37 -4.04 17.20
CA ASP A 152 -10.97 -5.46 17.13
C ASP A 152 -10.00 -5.72 15.96
N VAL A 153 -9.92 -4.80 14.99
CA VAL A 153 -9.09 -4.90 13.79
C VAL A 153 -7.72 -4.24 14.02
N VAL A 154 -7.68 -3.11 14.71
CA VAL A 154 -6.45 -2.31 14.95
C VAL A 154 -5.35 -3.13 15.64
N PRO A 155 -5.60 -3.83 16.77
CA PRO A 155 -4.53 -4.59 17.44
C PRO A 155 -3.97 -5.72 16.58
N VAL A 156 -4.83 -6.28 15.72
CA VAL A 156 -4.48 -7.34 14.78
C VAL A 156 -3.57 -6.78 13.69
N MET A 157 -3.88 -5.59 13.17
CA MET A 157 -3.05 -4.89 12.19
C MET A 157 -1.70 -4.44 12.78
N GLU A 158 -1.68 -3.89 14.00
CA GLU A 158 -0.44 -3.54 14.71
C GLU A 158 0.49 -4.75 14.84
N SER A 159 -0.04 -5.90 15.26
CA SER A 159 0.73 -7.14 15.37
C SER A 159 1.25 -7.65 14.02
N PHE A 160 0.57 -7.30 12.92
CA PHE A 160 1.01 -7.64 11.58
C PHE A 160 2.13 -6.71 11.10
N VAL A 161 2.05 -5.40 11.38
CA VAL A 161 3.09 -4.43 11.01
C VAL A 161 4.44 -4.83 11.59
N GLU A 162 4.49 -5.24 12.86
CA GLU A 162 5.73 -5.76 13.47
C GLU A 162 6.33 -6.95 12.70
N LYS A 163 5.47 -7.84 12.19
CA LYS A 163 5.90 -8.98 11.38
C LYS A 163 6.40 -8.57 10.01
N VAL A 164 5.82 -7.53 9.39
CA VAL A 164 6.27 -7.03 8.07
C VAL A 164 7.76 -6.69 8.13
N TYR A 165 8.22 -6.00 9.17
CA TYR A 165 9.64 -5.67 9.33
C TYR A 165 10.54 -6.91 9.31
N SER A 166 10.08 -8.05 9.87
CA SER A 166 10.83 -9.31 9.86
C SER A 166 10.79 -10.07 8.53
N LEU A 167 9.81 -9.78 7.66
CA LEU A 167 9.62 -10.45 6.36
C LEU A 167 10.24 -9.67 5.20
N VAL A 168 10.42 -8.36 5.37
CA VAL A 168 11.04 -7.47 4.40
C VAL A 168 12.56 -7.61 4.45
N ASP A 169 13.15 -7.88 3.30
CA ASP A 169 14.59 -8.03 3.12
C ASP A 169 15.32 -6.71 2.85
N LYS A 170 14.62 -5.75 2.26
CA LYS A 170 15.20 -4.53 1.71
C LYS A 170 14.32 -3.32 1.93
N TYR A 171 14.97 -2.17 2.06
CA TYR A 171 14.33 -0.87 2.18
C TYR A 171 14.92 0.09 1.16
N ILE A 172 14.08 0.99 0.64
CA ILE A 172 14.54 2.17 -0.09
C ILE A 172 14.67 3.33 0.88
N VAL A 173 15.61 4.23 0.60
CA VAL A 173 15.83 5.44 1.39
C VAL A 173 15.08 6.58 0.72
N VAL A 174 14.15 7.17 1.45
CA VAL A 174 13.37 8.34 1.01
C VAL A 174 13.84 9.55 1.78
N GLU A 175 14.01 10.67 1.08
CA GLU A 175 14.47 11.93 1.67
C GLU A 175 13.46 13.03 1.39
N ASP A 176 13.15 13.81 2.43
CA ASP A 176 12.32 15.00 2.38
C ASP A 176 13.00 16.18 3.09
N GLU A 177 12.27 17.27 3.32
CA GLU A 177 12.80 18.45 4.02
C GLU A 177 12.96 18.27 5.54
N PHE A 178 12.41 17.18 6.10
CA PHE A 178 12.41 16.85 7.52
C PHE A 178 13.40 15.72 7.88
N GLY A 179 13.90 14.99 6.87
CA GLY A 179 15.01 14.07 7.00
C GLY A 179 14.87 12.82 6.12
N VAL A 180 15.32 11.70 6.67
CA VAL A 180 15.43 10.42 5.97
C VAL A 180 14.43 9.42 6.53
N GLN A 181 13.73 8.73 5.63
CA GLN A 181 12.78 7.66 5.92
C GLN A 181 13.18 6.37 5.20
N PHE A 182 12.77 5.22 5.75
CA PHE A 182 13.05 3.91 5.19
C PHE A 182 11.74 3.21 4.82
N LEU A 183 11.46 3.08 3.52
CA LEU A 183 10.24 2.39 3.07
C LEU A 183 10.54 0.93 2.73
N PRO A 184 9.68 -0.02 3.16
CA PRO A 184 9.86 -1.43 2.84
C PRO A 184 9.75 -1.66 1.33
N TYR A 185 10.65 -2.48 0.79
CA TYR A 185 10.71 -2.80 -0.64
C TYR A 185 10.92 -4.31 -0.83
N PRO A 186 9.88 -5.13 -0.54
CA PRO A 186 10.02 -6.58 -0.53
C PRO A 186 10.27 -7.15 -1.93
N SER A 187 11.09 -8.20 -2.02
CA SER A 187 11.14 -9.03 -3.23
C SER A 187 9.80 -9.76 -3.48
N ASN A 188 9.53 -10.19 -4.72
CA ASN A 188 8.30 -10.93 -5.06
C ASN A 188 8.08 -12.17 -4.17
N LYS A 189 9.16 -12.85 -3.76
CA LYS A 189 9.10 -14.00 -2.84
C LYS A 189 8.64 -13.59 -1.44
N ASN A 190 9.13 -12.46 -0.94
CA ASN A 190 8.74 -11.96 0.38
C ASN A 190 7.35 -11.37 0.37
N LEU A 191 6.95 -10.71 -0.72
CA LEU A 191 5.59 -10.22 -0.91
C LEU A 191 4.54 -11.33 -0.76
N GLY A 192 4.73 -12.48 -1.41
CA GLY A 192 3.78 -13.60 -1.27
C GLY A 192 3.67 -14.14 0.18
N LYS A 193 4.76 -14.07 0.96
CA LYS A 193 4.73 -14.41 2.40
C LYS A 193 3.98 -13.37 3.20
N ILE A 194 4.22 -12.09 2.93
CA ILE A 194 3.56 -10.96 3.59
C ILE A 194 2.05 -11.02 3.35
N GLU A 195 1.62 -11.22 2.10
CA GLU A 195 0.21 -11.40 1.74
C GLU A 195 -0.43 -12.58 2.47
N SER A 196 0.26 -13.73 2.49
CA SER A 196 -0.23 -14.93 3.17
C SER A 196 -0.39 -14.72 4.68
N GLU A 197 0.56 -14.03 5.32
CA GLU A 197 0.52 -13.70 6.74
C GLU A 197 -0.60 -12.69 7.03
N PHE A 198 -0.72 -11.65 6.20
CA PHE A 198 -1.77 -10.63 6.30
C PHE A 198 -3.15 -11.29 6.29
N VAL A 199 -3.41 -12.11 5.28
CA VAL A 199 -4.64 -12.90 5.15
C VAL A 199 -4.87 -13.78 6.38
N SER A 200 -3.84 -14.50 6.83
CA SER A 200 -3.94 -15.42 7.96
C SER A 200 -4.37 -14.71 9.25
N VAL A 201 -3.84 -13.52 9.48
CA VAL A 201 -4.08 -12.69 10.67
C VAL A 201 -5.43 -11.97 10.57
N MET A 202 -5.80 -11.48 9.39
CA MET A 202 -7.02 -10.68 9.18
C MET A 202 -8.31 -11.48 8.99
N LYS A 203 -8.25 -12.73 8.50
CA LYS A 203 -9.45 -13.52 8.10
C LYS A 203 -10.54 -13.74 9.15
N LYS A 204 -10.24 -13.52 10.44
CA LYS A 204 -11.25 -13.62 11.53
C LYS A 204 -11.97 -12.29 11.79
N HIS A 205 -11.44 -11.19 11.25
CA HIS A 205 -11.82 -9.81 11.54
C HIS A 205 -12.28 -9.07 10.28
N CYS A 206 -11.78 -9.46 9.11
CA CYS A 206 -12.10 -8.85 7.83
C CYS A 206 -12.29 -9.94 6.76
N ARG A 207 -13.07 -9.61 5.73
CA ARG A 207 -12.93 -10.26 4.44
C ARG A 207 -11.75 -9.68 3.70
N VAL A 208 -10.91 -10.54 3.17
CA VAL A 208 -9.71 -10.13 2.43
C VAL A 208 -9.76 -10.73 1.03
N SER A 209 -9.58 -9.89 0.02
CA SER A 209 -9.43 -10.32 -1.37
C SER A 209 -8.03 -10.01 -1.87
N VAL A 210 -7.31 -11.03 -2.34
CA VAL A 210 -5.98 -10.85 -2.97
C VAL A 210 -6.10 -11.17 -4.45
N ILE A 211 -5.81 -10.19 -5.29
CA ILE A 211 -6.03 -10.23 -6.73
C ILE A 211 -4.71 -9.98 -7.43
N SER A 212 -4.32 -10.91 -8.31
CA SER A 212 -3.15 -10.73 -9.18
C SER A 212 -3.63 -10.40 -10.59
N PHE A 213 -3.06 -9.36 -11.20
CA PHE A 213 -3.41 -8.91 -12.55
C PHE A 213 -2.19 -8.96 -13.47
N ASP A 214 -2.29 -9.76 -14.53
CA ASP A 214 -1.34 -9.79 -15.64
C ASP A 214 -1.72 -8.69 -16.62
N MET A 215 -0.99 -7.56 -16.58
CA MET A 215 -1.23 -6.38 -17.40
C MET A 215 -0.99 -6.64 -18.89
N ASN A 216 -0.19 -7.64 -19.24
CA ASN A 216 0.08 -7.99 -20.65
C ASN A 216 -1.07 -8.80 -21.23
N LYS A 217 -1.57 -9.77 -20.48
CA LYS A 217 -2.69 -10.63 -20.92
C LYS A 217 -4.07 -10.01 -20.68
N LYS A 218 -4.14 -9.01 -19.78
CA LYS A 218 -5.39 -8.41 -19.29
C LYS A 218 -6.27 -9.43 -18.56
N GLU A 219 -5.62 -10.33 -17.83
CA GLU A 219 -6.26 -11.40 -17.08
C GLU A 219 -5.97 -11.21 -15.59
N TYR A 220 -6.97 -11.49 -14.73
CA TYR A 220 -6.79 -11.46 -13.28
C TYR A 220 -7.22 -12.77 -12.63
N GLU A 221 -6.56 -13.09 -11.51
CA GLU A 221 -6.88 -14.22 -10.66
C GLU A 221 -7.21 -13.73 -9.25
N ILE A 222 -8.37 -14.13 -8.74
CA ILE A 222 -8.79 -13.88 -7.36
C ILE A 222 -8.32 -15.08 -6.53
N ASN A 223 -7.21 -14.90 -5.81
CA ASN A 223 -6.50 -16.00 -5.16
C ASN A 223 -7.06 -16.36 -3.79
N THR A 224 -7.78 -15.44 -3.16
CA THR A 224 -8.20 -15.59 -1.78
C THR A 224 -9.42 -14.73 -1.52
N ILE A 225 -10.46 -15.33 -0.93
CA ILE A 225 -11.63 -14.65 -0.38
C ILE A 225 -11.96 -15.37 0.92
N PHE A 226 -11.91 -14.65 2.05
CA PHE A 226 -12.36 -15.15 3.36
C PHE A 226 -13.43 -14.22 3.93
#